data_AF-A0A9E2YZ36-F1
#
_entry.id   AF-A0A9E2YZ36-F1
#
_cell.length_a   1.000
_cell.length_b   1.000
_cell.length_c   1.000
_cell.angle_alpha   90.00
_cell.angle_beta   90.00
_cell.angle_gamma   90.00
#
_symmetry.space_group_name_H-M   'P 1'
#
loop_
_entity.id
_entity.type
_entity.pdbx_description
1 polymer ?
#
loop_
_entity_poly.entity_id
_entity_poly.type
_entity_poly.pdbx_seq_one_letter_code
_entity_poly.pdbx_strand_id
1 'polypeptide(L)' 'SNNGERFAERALSAAATCRQQRRSLFTYLSDLIIAHTRGDPFPALA' A
#
# COMPACT_ATOMS: atom_id res chain seq x y z
N SER A 1 5.93 -13.98 -15.89
CA SER A 1 4.52 -14.03 -15.44
C SER A 1 4.09 -12.61 -15.09
N ASN A 2 3.15 -12.03 -15.82
CA ASN A 2 2.78 -10.60 -15.76
C ASN A 2 2.22 -10.18 -14.37
N ASN A 3 1.59 -11.11 -13.65
CA ASN A 3 1.00 -10.81 -12.34
C ASN A 3 2.06 -10.53 -11.25
N GLY A 4 3.21 -11.21 -11.32
CA GLY A 4 4.30 -11.01 -10.37
C GLY A 4 4.98 -9.65 -10.55
N GLU A 5 5.23 -9.26 -11.80
CA GLU A 5 5.80 -7.94 -12.14
C GLU A 5 4.88 -6.81 -11.69
N ARG A 6 3.58 -6.89 -12.00
CA ARG A 6 2.60 -5.87 -11.55
C ARG A 6 2.47 -5.79 -10.03
N PHE A 7 2.57 -6.93 -9.34
CA PHE A 7 2.53 -6.93 -7.88
C PHE A 7 3.77 -6.22 -7.30
N ALA A 8 4.96 -6.57 -7.80
CA ALA A 8 6.22 -5.96 -7.37
C ALA A 8 6.24 -4.45 -7.66
N GLU A 9 5.81 -4.02 -8.85
CA GLU A 9 5.68 -2.61 -9.21
C GLU A 9 4.76 -1.86 -8.24
N ARG A 10 3.56 -2.38 -7.97
CA ARG A 10 2.61 -1.74 -7.04
C ARG A 10 3.17 -1.64 -5.62
N ALA A 11 3.85 -2.69 -5.14
CA ALA A 11 4.48 -2.68 -3.82
C ALA A 11 5.61 -1.64 -3.74
N LEU A 12 6.43 -1.53 -4.79
CA LEU A 12 7.49 -0.53 -4.88
C LEU A 12 6.94 0.89 -4.96
N SER A 13 5.88 1.13 -5.74
CA SER A 13 5.21 2.43 -5.79
C SER A 13 4.66 2.83 -4.42
N ALA A 14 3.95 1.94 -3.72
CA ALA A 14 3.45 2.20 -2.38
C ALA A 14 4.58 2.52 -1.38
N ALA A 15 5.70 1.79 -1.45
CA ALA A 15 6.88 2.04 -0.63
C ALA A 15 7.54 3.38 -0.92
N ALA A 16 7.62 3.78 -2.19
CA ALA A 16 8.15 5.08 -2.59
C ALA A 16 7.26 6.23 -2.10
N THR A 17 5.95 6.11 -2.27
CA THR A 17 4.98 7.11 -1.81
C THR A 17 4.98 7.26 -0.29
N CYS A 18 4.99 6.15 0.47
CA CYS A 18 5.07 6.20 1.93
C CYS A 18 6.33 6.94 2.40
N ARG A 19 7.48 6.70 1.75
CA ARG A 19 8.73 7.42 2.04
C ARG A 19 8.62 8.92 1.76
N GLN A 20 8.00 9.32 0.65
CA GLN A 20 7.77 10.74 0.33
C GLN A 20 6.89 11.42 1.39
N GLN A 21 5.87 10.72 1.86
CA GLN A 21 4.97 11.21 2.92
C GLN A 21 5.59 11.12 4.34
N ARG A 22 6.83 10.64 4.49
CA ARG A 22 7.45 10.31 5.79
C ARG A 22 6.56 9.40 6.66
N ARG A 23 5.81 8.50 6.01
CA ARG A 23 4.91 7.53 6.63
C ARG A 23 5.55 6.14 6.61
N SER A 24 5.31 5.36 7.67
CA SER A 24 5.71 3.95 7.71
C SER A 24 4.91 3.11 6.70
N LEU A 25 5.63 2.40 5.82
CA LEU A 25 5.00 1.45 4.88
C LEU A 25 4.27 0.32 5.61
N PHE A 26 4.85 -0.19 6.70
CA PHE A 26 4.23 -1.26 7.49
C PHE A 26 2.89 -0.83 8.07
N THR A 27 2.83 0.39 8.62
CA THR A 27 1.58 0.97 9.14
C THR A 27 0.55 1.13 8.04
N TYR A 28 0.94 1.67 6.89
CA TYR A 28 0.04 1.81 5.74
C TYR A 28 -0.54 0.47 5.28
N LEU A 29 0.29 -0.56 5.12
CA LEU A 29 -0.17 -1.88 4.70
C LEU A 29 -1.08 -2.54 5.75
N SER A 30 -0.78 -2.35 7.04
CA SER A 30 -1.63 -2.83 8.13
C SER A 30 -3.01 -2.19 8.07
N ASP A 31 -3.07 -0.85 7.96
CA ASP A 31 -4.32 -0.10 7.84
C ASP A 31 -5.12 -0.53 6.60
N LEU A 32 -4.42 -0.74 5.47
CA LEU A 32 -5.03 -1.16 4.22
C LEU A 32 -5.68 -2.55 4.32
N ILE A 33 -5.00 -3.51 4.96
CA ILE A 33 -5.54 -4.86 5.18
C ILE A 33 -6.75 -4.80 6.13
N ILE A 34 -6.65 -4.02 7.21
CA ILE A 34 -7.77 -3.83 8.15
C ILE A 34 -8.97 -3.21 7.42
N ALA A 35 -8.78 -2.14 6.65
CA ALA A 35 -9.85 -1.51 5.89
C ALA A 35 -10.49 -2.48 4.88
N HIS A 36 -9.67 -3.25 4.15
CA HIS A 36 -10.17 -4.27 3.23
C HIS A 36 -11.03 -5.33 3.91
N THR A 37 -10.60 -5.84 5.06
CA THR A 37 -11.36 -6.86 5.81
C THR A 37 -12.66 -6.33 6.39
N ARG A 38 -12.73 -5.03 6.70
CA ARG A 38 -13.92 -4.38 7.28
C ARG A 38 -14.87 -3.79 6.24
N GLY A 39 -14.41 -3.62 4.99
CA GLY A 39 -15.13 -2.86 3.97
C GLY A 39 -15.06 -1.34 4.18
N ASP A 40 -14.13 -0.88 5.00
CA ASP A 40 -13.89 0.54 5.24
C ASP A 40 -13.16 1.19 4.05
N PRO A 41 -13.22 2.53 3.90
CA PRO A 41 -12.43 3.24 2.92
C PRO A 41 -10.93 2.96 3.08
N PHE A 42 -10.24 2.76 1.96
CA PHE A 42 -8.79 2.55 2.00
C PHE A 42 -8.04 3.81 2.45
N PRO A 43 -6.94 3.65 3.21
CA PRO A 43 -6.07 4.77 3.55
C PRO A 43 -5.52 5.40 2.27
N ALA A 44 -5.49 6.74 2.23
CA ALA A 44 -4.97 7.46 1.07
C ALA A 44 -3.48 7.18 0.85
N LEU A 45 -3.13 6.92 -0.40
CA LEU A 45 -1.77 6.88 -0.91
C LEU A 45 -1.58 8.12 -1.81
N ALA A 46 -1.51 9.31 -1.18
CA ALA A 46 -1.34 10.61 -1.86
C ALA A 46 -0.06 10.72 -2.70
#